data_AF-D8TBS0-F1
#
_entry.id   AF-D8TBS0-F1
#
_cell.length_a   1.000
_cell.length_b   1.000
_cell.length_c   1.000
_cell.angle_alpha   90.00
_cell.angle_beta   90.00
_cell.angle_gamma   90.00
#
_symmetry.space_group_name_H-M   'P 1'
#
loop_
_entity.id
_entity.type
_entity.pdbx_description
1 polymer ?
#
loop_
_entity_poly.entity_id
_entity_poly.type
_entity_poly.pdbx_seq_one_letter_code
_entity_poly.pdbx_strand_id
1 'polypeptide(L)'
;STLLLAEDRTSRHDPLDDFRRYRDGWDIRNKHYWASVGFTGLPGFILALLWAALGLLFLLSLCCYCCCCRRKDRSGSESSLVPLLLLSLLTLAAIAGCVLVYISQAKFHDELSGTLNFVVRQSQTTVDNLQNVSRTLNQGASINIFGFGLGNDERQQVLQISQQLNTTSNQLELKTEDNAHKIRRAINMVRLAMIIISAAMLLLVLLGILFAACGLQSLVYLLVILGFILVIATWILCGVFILLNNVMGDTCVAMREWVQNPGRSTNLDDILPCVNQTTANQTLDRSKEVAVSVVRVLNQAVTLVLNGNAAPPGNPLNFNQSGPTMPTLCSPYGPAPDYAEVPCASGTITLQQAPGNWSRYVCQAPTGTTCATPGRMTPQINDQVMKSVSVATGLVVNVPFLVNVENCVFVRETFQTIIRERCPGLRKYTRWIYIGLALASAGTMLSIVFWIIAARRKHRQ
;
A
#
# COMPACT_ATOMS: atom_id res chain seq x y z
N SER A 1 0.18 -10.47 -24.73
CA SER A 1 -0.70 -11.32 -23.92
C SER A 1 -0.60 -10.87 -22.47
N THR A 2 -1.72 -10.64 -21.81
CA THR A 2 -1.79 -10.33 -20.37
C THR A 2 -1.36 -11.56 -19.57
N LEU A 3 -0.55 -11.36 -18.54
CA LEU A 3 -0.20 -12.45 -17.62
C LEU A 3 -1.30 -12.57 -16.56
N LEU A 4 -1.91 -13.75 -16.48
CA LEU A 4 -2.84 -14.08 -15.40
C LEU A 4 -2.03 -14.36 -14.13
N LEU A 5 -2.29 -13.60 -13.08
CA LEU A 5 -1.61 -13.74 -11.79
C LEU A 5 -2.36 -14.73 -10.90
N ALA A 6 -1.65 -15.57 -10.16
CA ALA A 6 -2.17 -16.57 -9.24
C ALA A 6 -3.22 -17.54 -9.83
N GLU A 7 -3.18 -17.81 -11.14
CA GLU A 7 -4.18 -18.60 -11.89
C GLU A 7 -4.47 -19.96 -11.24
N ASP A 8 -3.43 -20.75 -10.95
CA ASP A 8 -3.59 -22.07 -10.32
C ASP A 8 -4.28 -21.99 -8.96
N ARG A 9 -4.00 -20.91 -8.21
CA ARG A 9 -4.50 -20.72 -6.85
C ARG A 9 -5.92 -20.15 -6.83
N THR A 10 -6.29 -19.34 -7.81
CA THR A 10 -7.64 -18.76 -7.95
C THR A 10 -8.61 -19.72 -8.66
N SER A 11 -8.12 -20.83 -9.23
CA SER A 11 -8.92 -21.90 -9.83
C SER A 11 -9.85 -22.60 -8.82
N ARG A 12 -11.02 -21.99 -8.58
CA ARG A 12 -12.06 -22.46 -7.64
C ARG A 12 -13.44 -22.33 -8.29
N HIS A 13 -14.42 -23.01 -7.72
CA HIS A 13 -15.80 -22.98 -8.23
C HIS A 13 -16.40 -21.60 -8.04
N ASP A 14 -16.97 -21.06 -9.11
CA ASP A 14 -17.67 -19.78 -9.12
C ASP A 14 -19.18 -19.99 -9.13
N PRO A 15 -19.90 -19.66 -8.03
CA PRO A 15 -21.34 -19.80 -7.97
C PRO A 15 -22.10 -18.86 -8.92
N LEU A 16 -21.46 -17.83 -9.49
CA LEU A 16 -22.06 -16.93 -10.48
C LEU A 16 -21.90 -17.41 -11.93
N ASP A 17 -21.13 -18.48 -12.18
CA ASP A 17 -20.89 -19.06 -13.50
C ASP A 17 -21.18 -20.57 -13.49
N ASP A 18 -22.39 -20.97 -13.10
CA ASP A 18 -22.84 -22.37 -13.03
C ASP A 18 -21.88 -23.30 -12.28
N PHE A 19 -21.20 -22.79 -11.24
CA PHE A 19 -20.17 -23.49 -10.49
C PHE A 19 -18.95 -23.94 -11.32
N ARG A 20 -18.75 -23.39 -12.52
CA ARG A 20 -17.53 -23.61 -13.30
C ARG A 20 -16.32 -23.07 -12.54
N ARG A 21 -15.14 -23.60 -12.85
CA ARG A 21 -13.91 -23.10 -12.26
C ARG A 21 -13.57 -21.74 -12.86
N TYR A 22 -13.40 -20.75 -12.00
CA TYR A 22 -12.85 -19.45 -12.36
C TYR A 22 -11.40 -19.59 -12.86
N ARG A 23 -11.05 -18.96 -13.98
CA ARG A 23 -9.72 -19.10 -14.62
C ARG A 23 -9.05 -17.77 -14.97
N ASP A 24 -9.64 -16.63 -14.66
CA ASP A 24 -9.11 -15.32 -15.09
C ASP A 24 -7.99 -14.77 -14.19
N GLY A 25 -7.33 -15.63 -13.40
CA GLY A 25 -6.28 -15.21 -12.47
C GLY A 25 -6.81 -14.40 -11.29
N TRP A 26 -5.97 -13.59 -10.67
CA TRP A 26 -6.32 -12.69 -9.58
C TRP A 26 -6.80 -11.37 -10.17
N ASP A 27 -8.03 -10.97 -9.81
CA ASP A 27 -8.62 -9.72 -10.26
C ASP A 27 -9.64 -9.19 -9.26
N ILE A 28 -9.28 -8.17 -8.48
CA ILE A 28 -10.17 -7.56 -7.49
C ILE A 28 -11.32 -6.76 -8.11
N ARG A 29 -11.32 -6.50 -9.42
CA ARG A 29 -12.42 -5.82 -10.12
C ARG A 29 -13.43 -6.82 -10.69
N ASN A 30 -13.02 -8.07 -10.88
CA ASN A 30 -13.88 -9.11 -11.43
C ASN A 30 -14.86 -9.64 -10.36
N LYS A 31 -16.16 -9.56 -10.65
CA LYS A 31 -17.22 -10.11 -9.78
C LYS A 31 -17.09 -11.64 -9.62
N HIS A 32 -16.62 -12.34 -10.64
CA HIS A 32 -16.44 -13.79 -10.65
C HIS A 32 -15.27 -14.21 -9.74
N TYR A 33 -14.22 -13.38 -9.64
CA TYR A 33 -13.18 -13.57 -8.62
C TYR A 33 -13.76 -13.51 -7.20
N TRP A 34 -14.54 -12.46 -6.91
CA TRP A 34 -15.15 -12.28 -5.58
C TRP A 34 -16.15 -13.39 -5.22
N ALA A 35 -16.94 -13.85 -6.19
CA ALA A 35 -17.86 -14.97 -5.99
C ALA A 35 -17.10 -16.28 -5.74
N SER A 36 -16.07 -16.56 -6.54
CA SER A 36 -15.20 -17.73 -6.43
C SER A 36 -14.45 -17.78 -5.09
N VAL A 37 -13.81 -16.68 -4.66
CA VAL A 37 -13.15 -16.62 -3.33
C VAL A 37 -14.18 -16.59 -2.21
N GLY A 38 -15.33 -15.95 -2.42
CA GLY A 38 -16.43 -15.91 -1.47
C GLY A 38 -16.97 -17.30 -1.13
N PHE A 39 -17.05 -18.17 -2.14
CA PHE A 39 -17.47 -19.56 -1.99
C PHE A 39 -16.55 -20.36 -1.06
N THR A 40 -15.31 -19.96 -0.85
CA THR A 40 -14.42 -20.64 0.12
C THR A 40 -14.85 -20.45 1.58
N GLY A 41 -15.57 -19.36 1.89
CA GLY A 41 -16.12 -19.08 3.23
C GLY A 41 -17.39 -19.87 3.56
N LEU A 42 -17.93 -20.63 2.59
CA LEU A 42 -19.20 -21.35 2.69
C LEU A 42 -19.32 -22.25 3.94
N PRO A 43 -18.28 -22.97 4.41
CA PRO A 43 -18.39 -23.79 5.62
C PRO A 43 -18.86 -22.98 6.84
N GLY A 44 -18.36 -21.75 7.02
CA GLY A 44 -18.78 -20.88 8.12
C GLY A 44 -20.23 -20.40 7.95
N PHE A 45 -20.62 -20.00 6.73
CA PHE A 45 -21.97 -19.53 6.45
C PHE A 45 -23.02 -20.63 6.58
N ILE A 46 -22.73 -21.85 6.13
CA ILE A 46 -23.62 -23.01 6.30
C ILE A 46 -23.82 -23.30 7.79
N LEU A 47 -22.76 -23.31 8.59
CA LEU A 47 -22.87 -23.56 10.03
C LEU A 47 -23.67 -22.46 10.75
N ALA A 48 -23.53 -21.20 10.32
CA ALA A 48 -24.37 -20.11 10.81
C ALA A 48 -25.85 -20.34 10.50
N LEU A 49 -26.19 -20.72 9.27
CA LEU A 49 -27.57 -20.98 8.83
C LEU A 49 -28.18 -22.19 9.55
N LEU A 50 -27.44 -23.29 9.66
CA LEU A 50 -27.89 -24.49 10.38
C LEU A 50 -28.15 -24.18 11.85
N TRP A 51 -27.26 -23.42 12.50
CA TRP A 51 -27.44 -23.01 13.88
C TRP A 51 -28.60 -22.02 14.06
N ALA A 52 -28.80 -21.09 13.12
CA ALA A 52 -29.94 -20.18 13.12
C ALA A 52 -31.27 -20.94 12.99
N ALA A 53 -31.34 -21.94 12.10
CA ALA A 53 -32.52 -22.80 11.97
C ALA A 53 -32.80 -23.58 13.27
N LEU A 54 -31.75 -24.14 13.90
CA LEU A 54 -31.89 -24.84 15.17
C LEU A 54 -32.35 -23.91 16.31
N GLY A 55 -31.82 -22.68 16.36
CA GLY A 55 -32.26 -21.66 17.30
C GLY A 55 -33.72 -21.24 17.10
N LEU A 56 -34.16 -21.09 15.85
CA LEU A 56 -35.55 -20.77 15.52
C LEU A 56 -36.50 -21.89 15.95
N LEU A 57 -36.16 -23.15 15.66
CA LEU A 57 -36.94 -24.32 16.10
C LEU A 57 -37.01 -24.39 17.64
N PHE A 58 -35.91 -24.10 18.33
CA PHE A 58 -35.88 -24.03 19.79
C PHE A 58 -36.84 -22.95 20.32
N LEU A 59 -36.79 -21.74 19.77
CA LEU A 59 -37.69 -20.63 20.16
C LEU A 59 -39.17 -20.94 19.90
N LEU A 60 -39.49 -21.53 18.73
CA LEU A 60 -40.85 -21.97 18.41
C LEU A 60 -41.34 -23.04 19.39
N SER A 61 -40.49 -24.01 19.73
CA SER A 61 -40.84 -25.05 20.70
C SER A 61 -41.11 -24.47 22.10
N LEU A 62 -40.34 -23.46 22.52
CA LEU A 62 -40.52 -22.76 23.79
C LEU A 62 -41.85 -21.99 23.80
N CYS A 63 -42.17 -21.31 22.70
CA CYS A 63 -43.43 -20.58 22.53
C CYS A 63 -44.65 -21.53 22.59
N CYS A 64 -44.62 -22.64 21.83
CA CYS A 64 -45.67 -23.65 21.86
C CYS A 64 -45.83 -24.31 23.24
N TYR A 65 -44.72 -24.54 23.96
CA TYR A 65 -44.76 -25.07 25.33
C TYR A 65 -45.42 -24.10 26.31
N CYS A 66 -45.10 -22.79 26.21
CA CYS A 66 -45.74 -21.75 27.01
C CYS A 66 -47.23 -21.55 26.67
N CYS A 67 -47.64 -21.76 25.42
CA CYS A 67 -49.01 -21.50 24.96
C CYS A 67 -49.97 -22.71 25.04
N CYS A 68 -49.49 -23.95 24.92
CA CYS A 68 -50.38 -25.09 24.63
C CYS A 68 -50.38 -26.22 25.67
N CYS A 69 -49.34 -26.44 26.48
CA CYS A 69 -49.29 -27.60 27.40
C CYS A 69 -48.28 -27.43 28.54
N ARG A 70 -48.75 -27.26 29.78
CA ARG A 70 -47.91 -27.41 30.99
C ARG A 70 -47.86 -28.89 31.38
N ARG A 71 -46.97 -29.68 30.77
CA ARG A 71 -46.82 -31.10 31.12
C ARG A 71 -46.04 -31.23 32.43
N LYS A 72 -46.54 -32.08 33.33
CA LYS A 72 -45.92 -32.42 34.63
C LYS A 72 -44.75 -33.36 34.36
N ASP A 73 -43.53 -32.89 34.59
CA ASP A 73 -42.32 -33.68 34.35
C ASP A 73 -42.16 -34.82 35.36
N ARG A 74 -41.86 -36.02 34.87
CA ARG A 74 -41.55 -37.20 35.69
C ARG A 74 -40.13 -37.11 36.26
N SER A 75 -40.01 -37.40 37.54
CA SER A 75 -38.76 -37.47 38.29
C SER A 75 -37.97 -38.71 37.89
N GLY A 76 -36.73 -38.49 37.46
CA GLY A 76 -35.71 -39.52 37.27
C GLY A 76 -34.40 -38.95 37.78
N SER A 77 -33.97 -39.43 38.94
CA SER A 77 -32.72 -39.05 39.59
C SER A 77 -31.65 -40.04 39.18
N GLU A 78 -30.63 -39.56 38.47
CA GLU A 78 -29.28 -40.13 38.57
C GLU A 78 -28.25 -39.01 38.58
N SER A 79 -27.53 -38.91 39.69
CA SER A 79 -26.42 -37.99 39.91
C SER A 79 -25.20 -38.51 39.15
N SER A 80 -24.92 -37.93 37.99
CA SER A 80 -23.66 -38.15 37.28
C SER A 80 -22.89 -36.83 37.23
N LEU A 81 -21.65 -36.83 37.73
CA LEU A 81 -20.70 -35.71 37.68
C LEU A 81 -20.23 -35.39 36.24
N VAL A 82 -20.49 -36.29 35.29
CA VAL A 82 -20.02 -36.24 33.90
C VAL A 82 -20.45 -34.98 33.12
N PRO A 83 -21.69 -34.46 33.21
CA PRO A 83 -22.11 -33.27 32.47
C PRO A 83 -21.41 -31.99 32.94
N LEU A 84 -21.06 -31.89 34.23
CA LEU A 84 -20.37 -30.74 34.80
C LEU A 84 -18.90 -30.70 34.39
N LEU A 85 -18.23 -31.86 34.37
CA LEU A 85 -16.85 -32.00 33.90
C LEU A 85 -16.74 -31.77 32.38
N LEU A 86 -17.73 -32.21 31.61
CA LEU A 86 -17.78 -31.91 30.17
C LEU A 86 -18.06 -30.41 29.93
N LEU A 87 -18.96 -29.81 30.71
CA LEU A 87 -19.26 -28.39 30.62
C LEU A 87 -18.02 -27.53 30.92
N SER A 88 -17.24 -27.88 31.95
CA SER A 88 -16.00 -27.15 32.25
C SER A 88 -14.99 -27.25 31.10
N LEU A 89 -14.81 -28.43 30.49
CA LEU A 89 -13.93 -28.62 29.35
C LEU A 89 -14.38 -27.80 28.12
N LEU A 90 -15.69 -27.74 27.85
CA LEU A 90 -16.25 -26.93 26.77
C LEU A 90 -16.12 -25.43 27.03
N THR A 91 -16.26 -24.99 28.29
CA THR A 91 -16.00 -23.59 28.64
C THR A 91 -14.52 -23.23 28.47
N LEU A 92 -13.59 -24.13 28.82
CA LEU A 92 -12.16 -23.94 28.59
C LEU A 92 -11.85 -23.84 27.10
N ALA A 93 -12.48 -24.67 26.26
CA ALA A 93 -12.34 -24.59 24.81
C ALA A 93 -12.84 -23.24 24.27
N ALA A 94 -14.01 -22.77 24.74
CA ALA A 94 -14.55 -21.48 24.35
C ALA A 94 -13.63 -20.32 24.78
N ILE A 95 -13.12 -20.36 26.00
CA ILE A 95 -12.15 -19.38 26.52
C ILE A 95 -10.87 -19.39 25.68
N ALA A 96 -10.32 -20.57 25.39
CA ALA A 96 -9.13 -20.71 24.54
C ALA A 96 -9.36 -20.14 23.13
N GLY A 97 -10.54 -20.37 22.54
CA GLY A 97 -10.95 -19.78 21.27
C GLY A 97 -10.98 -18.25 21.31
N CYS A 98 -11.62 -17.67 22.34
CA CYS A 98 -11.67 -16.22 22.54
C CYS A 98 -10.27 -15.60 22.73
N VAL A 99 -9.41 -16.22 23.55
CA VAL A 99 -8.01 -15.77 23.74
C VAL A 99 -7.24 -15.83 22.43
N LEU A 100 -7.40 -16.92 21.67
CA LEU A 100 -6.76 -17.09 20.37
C LEU A 100 -7.20 -15.99 19.39
N VAL A 101 -8.51 -15.68 19.34
CA VAL A 101 -9.06 -14.59 18.53
C VAL A 101 -8.46 -13.24 18.95
N TYR A 102 -8.44 -12.94 20.24
CA TYR A 102 -7.94 -11.67 20.78
C TYR A 102 -6.46 -11.43 20.39
N ILE A 103 -5.59 -12.42 20.62
CA ILE A 103 -4.17 -12.32 20.30
C ILE A 103 -3.96 -12.23 18.79
N SER A 104 -4.63 -13.09 18.03
CA SER A 104 -4.41 -13.18 16.58
C SER A 104 -4.93 -11.94 15.85
N GLN A 105 -6.04 -11.36 16.32
CA GLN A 105 -6.59 -10.14 15.75
C GLN A 105 -5.71 -8.93 15.99
N ALA A 106 -5.11 -8.79 17.18
CA ALA A 106 -4.13 -7.73 17.45
C ALA A 106 -2.93 -7.84 16.49
N LYS A 107 -2.37 -9.04 16.35
CA LYS A 107 -1.24 -9.28 15.44
C LYS A 107 -1.60 -9.08 13.97
N PHE A 108 -2.77 -9.54 13.53
CA PHE A 108 -3.26 -9.31 12.16
C PHE A 108 -3.42 -7.81 11.86
N HIS A 109 -4.01 -7.07 12.80
CA HIS A 109 -4.19 -5.63 12.67
C HIS A 109 -2.84 -4.90 12.55
N ASP A 110 -1.87 -5.23 13.41
CA ASP A 110 -0.53 -4.63 13.38
C ASP A 110 0.18 -4.92 12.05
N GLU A 111 0.15 -6.16 11.57
CA GLU A 111 0.77 -6.53 10.29
C GLU A 111 0.12 -5.82 9.09
N LEU A 112 -1.21 -5.76 9.06
CA LEU A 112 -1.93 -5.14 7.95
C LEU A 112 -1.79 -3.62 7.97
N SER A 113 -1.84 -3.00 9.15
CA SER A 113 -1.57 -1.56 9.31
C SER A 113 -0.13 -1.20 8.95
N GLY A 114 0.84 -2.04 9.34
CA GLY A 114 2.24 -1.89 8.96
C GLY A 114 2.46 -2.03 7.46
N THR A 115 1.75 -2.96 6.81
CA THR A 115 1.79 -3.13 5.34
C THR A 115 1.25 -1.88 4.64
N LEU A 116 0.11 -1.33 5.09
CA LEU A 116 -0.46 -0.10 4.53
C LEU A 116 0.47 1.10 4.72
N ASN A 117 1.05 1.28 5.92
CA ASN A 117 2.04 2.34 6.18
C ASN A 117 3.26 2.22 5.27
N PHE A 118 3.74 1.00 5.04
CA PHE A 118 4.87 0.77 4.16
C PHE A 118 4.54 1.20 2.72
N VAL A 119 3.39 0.81 2.19
CA VAL A 119 2.94 1.21 0.84
C VAL A 119 2.80 2.73 0.73
N VAL A 120 2.17 3.39 1.72
CA VAL A 120 2.03 4.85 1.75
C VAL A 120 3.41 5.54 1.76
N ARG A 121 4.33 5.08 2.63
CA ARG A 121 5.68 5.66 2.71
C ARG A 121 6.45 5.51 1.40
N GLN A 122 6.38 4.33 0.80
CA GLN A 122 7.00 4.07 -0.50
C GLN A 122 6.42 4.99 -1.58
N SER A 123 5.09 5.15 -1.61
CA SER A 123 4.43 6.10 -2.52
C SER A 123 4.90 7.53 -2.30
N GLN A 124 4.97 8.01 -1.06
CA GLN A 124 5.44 9.36 -0.74
C GLN A 124 6.85 9.61 -1.27
N THR A 125 7.77 8.67 -1.07
CA THR A 125 9.15 8.77 -1.59
C THR A 125 9.16 8.90 -3.12
N THR A 126 8.28 8.17 -3.82
CA THR A 126 8.16 8.28 -5.29
C THR A 126 7.59 9.63 -5.70
N VAL A 127 6.57 10.12 -5.00
CA VAL A 127 5.95 11.44 -5.23
C VAL A 127 6.98 12.56 -5.03
N ASP A 128 7.74 12.54 -3.95
CA ASP A 128 8.77 13.55 -3.65
C ASP A 128 9.84 13.61 -4.75
N ASN A 129 10.30 12.45 -5.23
CA ASN A 129 11.29 12.36 -6.30
C ASN A 129 10.73 12.84 -7.64
N LEU A 130 9.50 12.47 -8.01
CA LEU A 130 8.85 12.94 -9.24
C LEU A 130 8.59 14.46 -9.21
N GLN A 131 8.17 15.00 -8.07
CA GLN A 131 8.02 16.45 -7.87
C GLN A 131 9.38 17.17 -7.94
N ASN A 132 10.45 16.56 -7.44
CA ASN A 132 11.80 17.10 -7.57
C ASN A 132 12.20 17.19 -9.05
N VAL A 133 12.03 16.12 -9.82
CA VAL A 133 12.29 16.09 -11.27
C VAL A 133 11.45 17.15 -12.00
N SER A 134 10.15 17.23 -11.73
CA SER A 134 9.26 18.24 -12.32
C SER A 134 9.72 19.67 -12.03
N ARG A 135 10.14 19.97 -10.78
CA ARG A 135 10.69 21.28 -10.42
C ARG A 135 12.00 21.57 -11.15
N THR A 136 12.92 20.60 -11.23
CA THR A 136 14.20 20.78 -11.92
C THR A 136 14.02 20.97 -13.43
N LEU A 137 13.11 20.23 -14.08
CA LEU A 137 12.77 20.39 -15.49
C LEU A 137 12.20 21.79 -15.78
N ASN A 138 11.24 22.25 -14.97
CA ASN A 138 10.68 23.60 -15.08
C ASN A 138 11.74 24.70 -14.94
N GLN A 139 12.66 24.53 -13.97
CA GLN A 139 13.79 25.45 -13.82
C GLN A 139 14.69 25.43 -15.05
N GLY A 140 14.99 24.26 -15.61
CA GLY A 140 15.76 24.10 -16.85
C GLY A 140 15.14 24.83 -18.05
N ALA A 141 13.82 24.69 -18.24
CA ALA A 141 13.07 25.37 -19.29
C ALA A 141 13.02 26.90 -19.15
N SER A 142 13.31 27.41 -17.95
CA SER A 142 13.35 28.85 -17.66
C SER A 142 14.74 29.49 -17.78
N ILE A 143 15.79 28.68 -17.99
CA ILE A 143 17.16 29.18 -18.11
C ILE A 143 17.29 30.03 -19.37
N ASN A 144 17.68 31.29 -19.16
CA ASN A 144 18.05 32.23 -20.19
C ASN A 144 19.24 33.05 -19.68
N ILE A 145 20.40 32.86 -20.29
CA ILE A 145 21.64 33.56 -19.93
C ILE A 145 22.10 34.33 -21.17
N PHE A 146 22.18 35.66 -21.08
CA PHE A 146 22.58 36.55 -22.18
C PHE A 146 21.76 36.37 -23.48
N GLY A 147 20.49 35.93 -23.38
CA GLY A 147 19.64 35.64 -24.54
C GLY A 147 19.81 34.22 -25.09
N PHE A 148 20.76 33.44 -24.56
CA PHE A 148 20.89 32.02 -24.85
C PHE A 148 19.96 31.21 -23.93
N GLY A 149 19.03 30.47 -24.54
CA GLY A 149 18.10 29.59 -23.84
C GLY A 149 17.77 28.35 -24.67
N LEU A 150 16.82 27.57 -24.17
CA LEU A 150 16.21 26.48 -24.93
C LEU A 150 15.38 27.04 -26.09
N GLY A 151 15.23 26.26 -27.16
CA GLY A 151 14.31 26.59 -28.25
C GLY A 151 12.85 26.62 -27.77
N ASN A 152 11.97 27.32 -28.49
CA ASN A 152 10.56 27.43 -28.11
C ASN A 152 9.86 26.07 -28.02
N ASP A 153 10.11 25.18 -28.98
CA ASP A 153 9.50 23.84 -29.03
C ASP A 153 10.02 22.94 -27.90
N GLU A 154 11.34 22.94 -27.67
CA GLU A 154 11.98 22.21 -26.55
C GLU A 154 11.40 22.67 -25.21
N ARG A 155 11.29 23.98 -25.01
CA ARG A 155 10.74 24.58 -23.80
C ARG A 155 9.28 24.17 -23.59
N GLN A 156 8.43 24.22 -24.62
CA GLN A 156 7.02 23.84 -24.49
C GLN A 156 6.86 22.36 -24.12
N GLN A 157 7.63 21.46 -24.73
CA GLN A 157 7.60 20.03 -24.45
C GLN A 157 8.02 19.73 -23.00
N VAL A 158 9.06 20.41 -22.49
CA VAL A 158 9.53 20.25 -21.11
C VAL A 158 8.48 20.74 -20.11
N LEU A 159 7.82 21.88 -20.37
CA LEU A 159 6.75 22.39 -19.51
C LEU A 159 5.55 21.44 -19.46
N GLN A 160 5.16 20.86 -20.59
CA GLN A 160 4.07 19.88 -20.65
C GLN A 160 4.37 18.64 -19.80
N ILE A 161 5.57 18.06 -19.94
CA ILE A 161 5.99 16.88 -19.14
C ILE A 161 6.09 17.23 -17.67
N SER A 162 6.65 18.38 -17.33
CA SER A 162 6.75 18.82 -15.93
C SER A 162 5.36 18.95 -15.29
N GLN A 163 4.38 19.48 -16.02
CA GLN A 163 2.99 19.55 -15.58
C GLN A 163 2.36 18.15 -15.43
N GLN A 164 2.58 17.24 -16.38
CA GLN A 164 2.08 15.86 -16.33
C GLN A 164 2.67 15.05 -15.16
N LEU A 165 3.96 15.23 -14.86
CA LEU A 165 4.61 14.61 -13.71
C LEU A 165 4.01 15.13 -12.40
N ASN A 166 3.77 16.45 -12.31
CA ASN A 166 3.17 17.04 -11.12
C ASN A 166 1.73 16.53 -10.88
N THR A 167 0.91 16.47 -11.93
CA THR A 167 -0.47 15.95 -11.81
C THR A 167 -0.49 14.46 -11.46
N THR A 168 0.39 13.65 -12.06
CA THR A 168 0.49 12.21 -11.78
C THR A 168 0.97 11.94 -10.35
N SER A 169 1.94 12.72 -9.86
CA SER A 169 2.44 12.63 -8.49
C SER A 169 1.35 12.95 -7.47
N ASN A 170 0.60 14.05 -7.67
CA ASN A 170 -0.49 14.42 -6.78
C ASN A 170 -1.63 13.38 -6.80
N GLN A 171 -1.94 12.80 -7.97
CA GLN A 171 -2.94 11.73 -8.05
C GLN A 171 -2.49 10.46 -7.33
N LEU A 172 -1.20 10.10 -7.44
CA LEU A 172 -0.62 8.95 -6.75
C LEU A 172 -0.67 9.13 -5.23
N GLU A 173 -0.30 10.32 -4.73
CA GLU A 173 -0.37 10.67 -3.30
C GLU A 173 -1.81 10.55 -2.78
N LEU A 174 -2.76 11.28 -3.41
CA LEU A 174 -4.16 11.32 -2.99
C LEU A 174 -4.81 9.94 -3.00
N LYS A 175 -4.62 9.14 -4.07
CA LYS A 175 -5.22 7.81 -4.16
C LYS A 175 -4.62 6.84 -3.14
N THR A 176 -3.30 6.89 -2.93
CA THR A 176 -2.64 5.96 -2.00
C THR A 176 -3.04 6.26 -0.56
N GLU A 177 -3.06 7.54 -0.18
CA GLU A 177 -3.45 7.98 1.16
C GLU A 177 -4.93 7.67 1.45
N ASP A 178 -5.84 8.02 0.53
CA ASP A 178 -7.28 7.75 0.67
C ASP A 178 -7.58 6.25 0.77
N ASN A 179 -6.95 5.42 -0.07
CA ASN A 179 -7.10 3.97 -0.01
C ASN A 179 -6.58 3.41 1.32
N ALA A 180 -5.40 3.83 1.76
CA ALA A 180 -4.84 3.38 3.04
C ALA A 180 -5.74 3.79 4.22
N HIS A 181 -6.29 5.00 4.20
CA HIS A 181 -7.24 5.46 5.21
C HIS A 181 -8.54 4.66 5.22
N LYS A 182 -9.14 4.40 4.05
CA LYS A 182 -10.36 3.58 3.92
C LYS A 182 -10.15 2.17 4.46
N ILE A 183 -9.05 1.52 4.07
CA ILE A 183 -8.73 0.17 4.52
C ILE A 183 -8.45 0.16 6.03
N ARG A 184 -7.68 1.12 6.55
CA ARG A 184 -7.41 1.25 7.99
C ARG A 184 -8.70 1.43 8.80
N ARG A 185 -9.62 2.26 8.32
CA ARG A 185 -10.94 2.44 8.95
C ARG A 185 -11.71 1.12 9.00
N ALA A 186 -11.75 0.38 7.90
CA ALA A 186 -12.42 -0.91 7.83
C ALA A 186 -11.82 -1.93 8.82
N ILE A 187 -10.49 -2.06 8.88
CA ILE A 187 -9.83 -2.99 9.80
C ILE A 187 -10.02 -2.56 11.26
N ASN A 188 -10.03 -1.26 11.56
CA ASN A 188 -10.34 -0.77 12.91
C ASN A 188 -11.76 -1.14 13.36
N MET A 189 -12.74 -1.04 12.45
CA MET A 189 -14.12 -1.46 12.72
C MET A 189 -14.20 -2.96 12.97
N VAL A 190 -13.54 -3.78 12.14
CA VAL A 190 -13.46 -5.24 12.32
C VAL A 190 -12.76 -5.57 13.65
N ARG A 191 -11.70 -4.85 14.00
CA ARG A 191 -10.99 -5.01 15.28
C ARG A 191 -11.94 -4.78 16.45
N LEU A 192 -12.66 -3.66 16.44
CA LEU A 192 -13.61 -3.34 17.49
C LEU A 192 -14.71 -4.41 17.61
N ALA A 193 -15.32 -4.81 16.48
CA ALA A 193 -16.37 -5.83 16.46
C ALA A 193 -15.90 -7.17 17.04
N MET A 194 -14.68 -7.59 16.67
CA MET A 194 -14.09 -8.84 17.17
C MET A 194 -13.78 -8.80 18.67
N ILE A 195 -13.35 -7.66 19.22
CA ILE A 195 -13.14 -7.49 20.66
C ILE A 195 -14.48 -7.60 21.39
N ILE A 196 -15.50 -6.90 20.90
CA ILE A 196 -16.84 -6.90 21.51
C ILE A 196 -17.41 -8.33 21.52
N ILE A 197 -17.36 -9.03 20.38
CA ILE A 197 -17.89 -10.39 20.27
C ILE A 197 -17.13 -11.36 21.16
N SER A 198 -15.80 -11.27 21.21
CA SER A 198 -14.99 -12.12 22.09
C SER A 198 -15.28 -11.87 23.57
N ALA A 199 -15.42 -10.62 24.00
CA ALA A 199 -15.75 -10.26 25.38
C ALA A 199 -17.16 -10.72 25.76
N ALA A 200 -18.15 -10.50 24.88
CA ALA A 200 -19.52 -10.94 25.08
C ALA A 200 -19.62 -12.47 25.17
N MET A 201 -18.88 -13.20 24.32
CA MET A 201 -18.82 -14.67 24.36
C MET A 201 -18.20 -15.19 25.65
N LEU A 202 -17.10 -14.59 26.11
CA LEU A 202 -16.47 -14.94 27.39
C LEU A 202 -17.43 -14.73 28.57
N LEU A 203 -18.05 -13.54 28.64
CA LEU A 203 -19.02 -13.22 29.68
C LEU A 203 -20.19 -14.21 29.67
N LEU A 204 -20.73 -14.50 28.49
CA LEU A 204 -21.83 -15.44 28.31
C LEU A 204 -21.48 -16.84 28.79
N VAL A 205 -20.29 -17.34 28.47
CA VAL A 205 -19.86 -18.68 28.88
C VAL A 205 -19.65 -18.78 30.40
N LEU A 206 -19.07 -17.74 31.02
CA LEU A 206 -18.84 -17.67 32.46
C LEU A 206 -20.15 -17.53 33.26
N LEU A 207 -21.07 -16.66 32.81
CA LEU A 207 -22.38 -16.53 33.45
C LEU A 207 -23.23 -17.79 33.23
N GLY A 208 -23.12 -18.42 32.06
CA GLY A 208 -23.87 -19.63 31.73
C GLY A 208 -23.51 -20.79 32.65
N ILE A 209 -22.21 -21.05 32.88
CA ILE A 209 -21.78 -22.08 33.84
C ILE A 209 -22.18 -21.74 35.28
N LEU A 210 -22.05 -20.47 35.70
CA LEU A 210 -22.45 -20.03 37.04
C LEU A 210 -23.95 -20.24 37.28
N PHE A 211 -24.81 -19.76 36.38
CA PHE A 211 -26.26 -19.86 36.54
C PHE A 211 -26.77 -21.29 36.36
N ALA A 212 -26.15 -22.08 35.48
CA ALA A 212 -26.42 -23.52 35.39
C ALA A 212 -26.05 -24.24 36.70
N ALA A 213 -24.92 -23.89 37.31
CA ALA A 213 -24.50 -24.41 38.61
C ALA A 213 -25.41 -23.93 39.76
N CYS A 214 -25.98 -22.73 39.70
CA CYS A 214 -26.92 -22.22 40.70
C CYS A 214 -28.37 -22.70 40.51
N GLY A 215 -28.73 -23.24 39.33
CA GLY A 215 -30.11 -23.67 39.02
C GLY A 215 -31.06 -22.54 38.63
N LEU A 216 -30.55 -21.38 38.24
CA LEU A 216 -31.34 -20.17 37.93
C LEU A 216 -31.92 -20.24 36.50
N GLN A 217 -33.00 -21.00 36.32
CA GLN A 217 -33.54 -21.34 34.98
C GLN A 217 -33.84 -20.13 34.09
N SER A 218 -34.50 -19.09 34.60
CA SER A 218 -34.87 -17.92 33.79
C SER A 218 -33.66 -17.20 33.21
N LEU A 219 -32.58 -17.06 34.00
CA LEU A 219 -31.34 -16.44 33.55
C LEU A 219 -30.58 -17.32 32.56
N VAL A 220 -30.61 -18.64 32.75
CA VAL A 220 -30.03 -19.59 31.78
C VAL A 220 -30.76 -19.50 30.43
N TYR A 221 -32.10 -19.46 30.41
CA TYR A 221 -32.85 -19.30 29.15
C TYR A 221 -32.55 -17.96 28.46
N LEU A 222 -32.41 -16.85 29.21
CA LEU A 222 -31.99 -15.58 28.64
C LEU A 222 -30.60 -15.67 27.98
N LEU A 223 -29.63 -16.27 28.67
CA LEU A 223 -28.28 -16.48 28.14
C LEU A 223 -28.27 -17.41 26.93
N VAL A 224 -29.12 -18.43 26.90
CA VAL A 224 -29.27 -19.32 25.74
C VAL A 224 -29.66 -18.51 24.50
N ILE A 225 -30.65 -17.61 24.61
CA ILE A 225 -31.10 -16.77 23.49
C ILE A 225 -29.98 -15.83 23.01
N LEU A 226 -29.29 -15.16 23.93
CA LEU A 226 -28.14 -14.31 23.60
C LEU A 226 -27.01 -15.11 22.95
N GLY A 227 -26.77 -16.33 23.44
CA GLY A 227 -25.75 -17.24 22.94
C GLY A 227 -26.03 -17.71 21.52
N PHE A 228 -27.29 -17.94 21.16
CA PHE A 228 -27.68 -18.24 19.78
C PHE A 228 -27.24 -17.13 18.82
N ILE A 229 -27.57 -15.87 19.15
CA ILE A 229 -27.24 -14.72 18.31
C ILE A 229 -25.72 -14.57 18.17
N LEU A 230 -24.97 -14.65 19.28
CA LEU A 230 -23.52 -14.52 19.26
C LEU A 230 -22.84 -15.63 18.45
N VAL A 231 -23.29 -16.88 18.59
CA VAL A 231 -22.75 -18.01 17.82
C VAL A 231 -22.97 -17.81 16.32
N ILE A 232 -24.17 -17.37 15.90
CA ILE A 232 -24.44 -17.04 14.48
C ILE A 232 -23.44 -15.99 13.98
N ALA A 233 -23.27 -14.89 14.73
CA ALA A 233 -22.33 -13.84 14.37
C ALA A 233 -20.88 -14.35 14.26
N THR A 234 -20.44 -15.21 15.20
CA THR A 234 -19.08 -15.80 15.13
C THR A 234 -18.86 -16.72 13.94
N TRP A 235 -19.88 -17.49 13.51
CA TRP A 235 -19.79 -18.35 12.32
C TRP A 235 -19.76 -17.54 11.02
N ILE A 236 -20.55 -16.46 10.93
CA ILE A 236 -20.47 -15.51 9.82
C ILE A 236 -19.06 -14.92 9.74
N LEU A 237 -18.52 -14.44 10.86
CA LEU A 237 -17.14 -13.92 10.90
C LEU A 237 -16.11 -14.98 10.55
N CYS A 238 -16.30 -16.23 10.97
CA CYS A 238 -15.44 -17.35 10.60
C CYS A 238 -15.40 -17.52 9.07
N GLY A 239 -16.56 -17.52 8.41
CA GLY A 239 -16.66 -17.55 6.94
C GLY A 239 -15.95 -16.37 6.27
N VAL A 240 -16.14 -15.15 6.79
CA VAL A 240 -15.46 -13.94 6.30
C VAL A 240 -13.93 -14.05 6.44
N PHE A 241 -13.42 -14.54 7.57
CA PHE A 241 -11.96 -14.68 7.77
C PHE A 241 -11.34 -15.83 6.97
N ILE A 242 -12.10 -16.89 6.65
CA ILE A 242 -11.67 -17.92 5.69
C ILE A 242 -11.52 -17.32 4.29
N LEU A 243 -12.53 -16.57 3.83
CA LEU A 243 -12.48 -15.82 2.57
C LEU A 243 -11.27 -14.88 2.55
N LEU A 244 -11.10 -14.06 3.59
CA LEU A 244 -9.98 -13.12 3.69
C LEU A 244 -8.63 -13.83 3.67
N ASN A 245 -8.50 -14.99 4.32
CA ASN A 245 -7.26 -15.77 4.30
C ASN A 245 -6.90 -16.24 2.88
N ASN A 246 -7.90 -16.59 2.08
CA ASN A 246 -7.70 -16.92 0.69
C ASN A 246 -7.32 -15.69 -0.14
N VAL A 247 -8.04 -14.57 0.00
CA VAL A 247 -7.70 -13.30 -0.67
C VAL A 247 -6.26 -12.88 -0.36
N MET A 248 -5.85 -12.93 0.92
CA MET A 248 -4.47 -12.59 1.31
C MET A 248 -3.46 -13.54 0.67
N GLY A 249 -3.75 -14.83 0.63
CA GLY A 249 -2.89 -15.80 -0.05
C GLY A 249 -2.80 -15.55 -1.55
N ASP A 250 -3.91 -15.20 -2.20
CA ASP A 250 -3.99 -14.95 -3.63
C ASP A 250 -3.23 -13.69 -4.00
N THR A 251 -3.43 -12.59 -3.24
CA THR A 251 -2.68 -11.34 -3.40
C THR A 251 -1.17 -11.55 -3.19
N CYS A 252 -0.76 -12.34 -2.19
CA CYS A 252 0.65 -12.62 -1.96
C CYS A 252 1.30 -13.46 -3.06
N VAL A 253 0.55 -14.38 -3.69
CA VAL A 253 1.04 -15.15 -4.85
C VAL A 253 1.06 -14.26 -6.09
N ALA A 254 0.02 -13.46 -6.32
CA ALA A 254 -0.05 -12.50 -7.42
C ALA A 254 1.11 -11.51 -7.39
N MET A 255 1.43 -10.93 -6.23
CA MET A 255 2.61 -10.07 -6.06
C MET A 255 3.92 -10.83 -6.39
N ARG A 256 4.04 -12.11 -6.02
CA ARG A 256 5.25 -12.90 -6.30
C ARG A 256 5.43 -13.17 -7.78
N GLU A 257 4.37 -13.58 -8.47
CA GLU A 257 4.40 -13.85 -9.90
C GLU A 257 4.63 -12.58 -10.71
N TRP A 258 4.06 -11.45 -10.27
CA TRP A 258 4.33 -10.14 -10.86
C TRP A 258 5.80 -9.76 -10.73
N VAL A 259 6.39 -9.91 -9.54
CA VAL A 259 7.83 -9.63 -9.30
C VAL A 259 8.74 -10.45 -10.21
N GLN A 260 8.33 -11.67 -10.56
CA GLN A 260 9.05 -12.54 -11.49
C GLN A 260 8.83 -12.18 -12.96
N ASN A 261 7.75 -11.46 -13.29
CA ASN A 261 7.34 -11.13 -14.67
C ASN A 261 6.95 -9.64 -14.83
N PRO A 262 7.84 -8.69 -14.51
CA PRO A 262 7.58 -7.25 -14.43
C PRO A 262 7.23 -6.58 -15.77
N GLY A 263 7.49 -7.22 -16.91
CA GLY A 263 7.30 -6.65 -18.26
C GLY A 263 6.02 -7.08 -18.97
N ARG A 264 5.11 -7.79 -18.29
CA ARG A 264 3.81 -8.20 -18.86
C ARG A 264 2.70 -7.39 -18.21
N SER A 265 1.71 -6.97 -18.99
CA SER A 265 0.53 -6.30 -18.46
C SER A 265 -0.27 -7.26 -17.56
N THR A 266 -0.65 -6.78 -16.38
CA THR A 266 -1.37 -7.53 -15.36
C THR A 266 -2.46 -6.71 -14.67
N ASN A 267 -3.36 -7.39 -13.97
CA ASN A 267 -4.38 -6.75 -13.13
C ASN A 267 -3.81 -6.06 -11.87
N LEU A 268 -2.53 -6.28 -11.56
CA LEU A 268 -1.85 -5.63 -10.42
C LEU A 268 -1.34 -4.24 -10.78
N ASP A 269 -1.05 -3.98 -12.07
CA ASP A 269 -0.65 -2.67 -12.61
C ASP A 269 -1.76 -1.62 -12.41
N ASP A 270 -2.99 -2.09 -12.25
CA ASP A 270 -4.19 -1.29 -12.02
C ASP A 270 -4.34 -0.78 -10.56
N ILE A 271 -3.49 -1.25 -9.65
CA ILE A 271 -3.54 -0.98 -8.19
C ILE A 271 -2.31 -0.20 -7.74
N LEU A 272 -1.14 -0.54 -8.26
CA LEU A 272 0.09 0.23 -8.09
C LEU A 272 0.74 0.41 -9.47
N PRO A 273 0.26 1.38 -10.28
CA PRO A 273 0.73 1.51 -11.65
C PRO A 273 2.21 1.85 -11.68
N CYS A 274 2.98 1.06 -12.42
CA CYS A 274 4.20 1.58 -12.98
C CYS A 274 3.87 2.80 -13.85
N VAL A 275 4.78 3.77 -13.91
CA VAL A 275 4.70 4.78 -14.96
C VAL A 275 4.76 4.05 -16.30
N ASN A 276 3.87 4.39 -17.23
CA ASN A 276 3.88 3.80 -18.57
C ASN A 276 5.30 3.93 -19.16
N GLN A 277 5.85 2.84 -19.68
CA GLN A 277 7.19 2.81 -20.26
C GLN A 277 7.42 3.94 -21.27
N THR A 278 6.43 4.27 -22.10
CA THR A 278 6.52 5.40 -23.04
C THR A 278 6.71 6.74 -22.31
N THR A 279 5.96 6.98 -21.23
CA THR A 279 6.05 8.20 -20.44
C THR A 279 7.34 8.25 -19.62
N ALA A 280 7.80 7.11 -19.10
CA ALA A 280 9.07 7.01 -18.39
C ALA A 280 10.26 7.29 -19.32
N ASN A 281 10.28 6.68 -20.51
CA ASN A 281 11.31 6.89 -21.52
C ASN A 281 11.32 8.34 -22.00
N GLN A 282 10.15 8.89 -22.33
CA GLN A 282 10.02 10.30 -22.69
C GLN A 282 10.54 11.20 -21.57
N THR A 283 10.21 10.93 -20.31
CA THR A 283 10.69 11.74 -19.18
C THR A 283 12.21 11.65 -19.02
N LEU A 284 12.77 10.45 -19.18
CA LEU A 284 14.20 10.19 -19.11
C LEU A 284 14.96 10.92 -20.23
N ASP A 285 14.54 10.75 -21.47
CA ASP A 285 15.17 11.37 -22.65
C ASP A 285 15.10 12.89 -22.56
N ARG A 286 13.96 13.43 -22.15
CA ARG A 286 13.80 14.89 -21.97
C ARG A 286 14.63 15.43 -20.82
N SER A 287 14.80 14.67 -19.74
CA SER A 287 15.70 15.08 -18.65
C SER A 287 17.15 15.15 -19.12
N LYS A 288 17.59 14.18 -19.94
CA LYS A 288 18.92 14.19 -20.56
C LYS A 288 19.08 15.33 -21.58
N GLU A 289 18.08 15.53 -22.44
CA GLU A 289 18.05 16.60 -23.44
C GLU A 289 18.18 17.97 -22.77
N VAL A 290 17.39 18.26 -21.74
CA VAL A 290 17.47 19.53 -21.01
C VAL A 290 18.84 19.70 -20.37
N ALA A 291 19.42 18.63 -19.78
CA ALA A 291 20.77 18.71 -19.22
C ALA A 291 21.82 19.08 -20.29
N VAL A 292 21.76 18.46 -21.48
CA VAL A 292 22.63 18.79 -22.63
C VAL A 292 22.40 20.23 -23.10
N SER A 293 21.14 20.65 -23.25
CA SER A 293 20.79 21.99 -23.70
C SER A 293 21.22 23.07 -22.71
N VAL A 294 21.11 22.84 -21.41
CA VAL A 294 21.62 23.77 -20.38
C VAL A 294 23.15 23.86 -20.44
N VAL A 295 23.86 22.74 -20.60
CA VAL A 295 25.32 22.74 -20.79
C VAL A 295 25.71 23.49 -22.07
N ARG A 296 24.97 23.32 -23.16
CA ARG A 296 25.16 24.07 -24.41
C ARG A 296 25.00 25.57 -24.20
N VAL A 297 23.92 26.00 -23.54
CA VAL A 297 23.67 27.42 -23.21
C VAL A 297 24.82 28.00 -22.37
N LEU A 298 25.26 27.27 -21.36
CA LEU A 298 26.38 27.67 -20.50
C LEU A 298 27.70 27.77 -21.29
N ASN A 299 27.98 26.81 -22.17
CA ASN A 299 29.17 26.84 -23.01
C ASN A 299 29.14 27.97 -24.05
N GLN A 300 27.97 28.32 -24.59
CA GLN A 300 27.79 29.49 -25.46
C GLN A 300 28.05 30.79 -24.69
N ALA A 301 27.51 30.91 -23.48
CA ALA A 301 27.77 32.05 -22.61
C ALA A 301 29.26 32.18 -22.27
N VAL A 302 29.93 31.08 -21.91
CA VAL A 302 31.37 31.06 -21.60
C VAL A 302 32.21 31.47 -22.81
N THR A 303 31.96 30.88 -23.98
CA THR A 303 32.80 31.12 -25.17
C THR A 303 32.57 32.50 -25.79
N LEU A 304 31.31 32.88 -26.00
CA LEU A 304 30.97 34.10 -26.73
C LEU A 304 31.03 35.36 -25.85
N VAL A 305 30.51 35.29 -24.62
CA VAL A 305 30.37 36.47 -23.75
C VAL A 305 31.53 36.57 -22.76
N LEU A 306 31.72 35.56 -21.91
CA LEU A 306 32.68 35.65 -20.79
C LEU A 306 34.14 35.63 -21.26
N ASN A 307 34.47 34.75 -22.21
CA ASN A 307 35.80 34.69 -22.83
C ASN A 307 35.91 35.63 -24.04
N GLY A 308 34.89 35.69 -24.90
CA GLY A 308 34.90 36.45 -26.16
C GLY A 308 34.61 37.96 -26.05
N ASN A 309 34.17 38.44 -24.88
CA ASN A 309 33.79 39.84 -24.64
C ASN A 309 32.67 40.39 -25.54
N ALA A 310 31.82 39.53 -26.12
CA ALA A 310 30.68 39.98 -26.89
C ALA A 310 29.58 40.48 -25.93
N ALA A 311 29.50 41.81 -25.74
CA ALA A 311 28.45 42.41 -24.93
C ALA A 311 27.06 42.19 -25.60
N PRO A 312 26.04 41.74 -24.87
CA PRO A 312 24.67 41.72 -25.37
C PRO A 312 24.23 43.13 -25.82
N PRO A 313 23.41 43.27 -26.87
CA PRO A 313 22.91 44.56 -27.31
C PRO A 313 22.22 45.31 -26.16
N GLY A 314 22.70 46.51 -25.81
CA GLY A 314 22.11 47.36 -24.77
C GLY A 314 22.63 47.17 -23.34
N ASN A 315 23.56 46.23 -23.08
CA ASN A 315 24.21 46.05 -21.77
C ASN A 315 25.73 45.92 -21.95
N PRO A 316 26.51 47.02 -21.90
CA PRO A 316 27.96 46.94 -22.02
C PRO A 316 28.55 46.21 -20.80
N LEU A 317 29.03 44.99 -21.03
CA LEU A 317 29.77 44.20 -20.04
C LEU A 317 31.26 44.45 -20.24
N ASN A 318 31.92 45.04 -19.25
CA ASN A 318 33.36 45.27 -19.26
C ASN A 318 34.03 44.30 -18.27
N PHE A 319 34.47 43.16 -18.79
CA PHE A 319 35.25 42.18 -18.05
C PHE A 319 36.74 42.49 -18.17
N ASN A 320 37.49 42.46 -17.06
CA ASN A 320 38.94 42.59 -17.11
C ASN A 320 39.56 41.23 -17.49
N GLN A 321 39.76 41.03 -18.80
CA GLN A 321 40.13 39.77 -19.44
C GLN A 321 41.63 39.41 -19.38
N SER A 322 42.41 40.04 -18.50
CA SER A 322 43.87 39.85 -18.44
C SER A 322 44.32 38.46 -17.94
N GLY A 323 43.40 37.67 -17.36
CA GLY A 323 43.66 36.32 -16.83
C GLY A 323 43.36 35.17 -17.81
N PRO A 324 43.57 33.90 -17.42
CA PRO A 324 43.31 32.74 -18.28
C PRO A 324 41.83 32.64 -18.68
N THR A 325 41.55 31.93 -19.78
CA THR A 325 40.18 31.66 -20.22
C THR A 325 39.47 30.72 -19.26
N MET A 326 38.17 30.94 -19.09
CA MET A 326 37.31 30.07 -18.30
C MET A 326 37.06 28.77 -19.08
N PRO A 327 37.26 27.58 -18.47
CA PRO A 327 37.04 26.31 -19.12
C PRO A 327 35.54 26.08 -19.36
N THR A 328 35.21 25.42 -20.45
CA THR A 328 33.84 24.99 -20.78
C THR A 328 33.44 23.74 -20.00
N LEU A 329 32.13 23.53 -19.87
CA LEU A 329 31.56 22.33 -19.29
C LEU A 329 31.60 21.17 -20.27
N CYS A 330 31.89 20.00 -19.74
CA CYS A 330 31.65 18.73 -20.39
C CYS A 330 30.14 18.46 -20.49
N SER A 331 29.68 18.04 -21.67
CA SER A 331 28.33 17.50 -21.82
C SER A 331 28.30 16.08 -21.25
N PRO A 332 27.39 15.76 -20.30
CA PRO A 332 27.29 14.43 -19.73
C PRO A 332 26.78 13.39 -20.73
N TYR A 333 26.05 13.83 -21.76
CA TYR A 333 25.44 12.98 -22.78
C TYR A 333 25.80 13.45 -24.19
N GLY A 334 25.77 12.51 -25.14
CA GLY A 334 25.92 12.74 -26.58
C GLY A 334 24.67 13.36 -27.22
N PRO A 335 24.68 13.54 -28.56
CA PRO A 335 23.53 14.07 -29.27
C PRO A 335 22.33 13.10 -29.28
N ALA A 336 21.17 13.64 -29.62
CA ALA A 336 19.97 12.87 -29.92
C ALA A 336 20.24 11.78 -30.99
N PRO A 337 19.48 10.67 -31.01
CA PRO A 337 18.30 10.40 -30.18
C PRO A 337 18.58 9.69 -28.85
N ASP A 338 19.71 9.00 -28.70
CA ASP A 338 19.92 8.05 -27.59
C ASP A 338 20.51 8.70 -26.33
N TYR A 339 21.06 9.92 -26.45
CA TYR A 339 21.73 10.65 -25.36
C TYR A 339 22.67 9.75 -24.54
N ALA A 340 23.49 8.95 -25.22
CA ALA A 340 24.43 8.03 -24.60
C ALA A 340 25.45 8.79 -23.74
N GLU A 341 25.95 8.17 -22.67
CA GLU A 341 27.04 8.76 -21.88
C GLU A 341 28.32 8.88 -22.72
N VAL A 342 28.95 10.04 -22.68
CA VAL A 342 30.15 10.34 -23.48
C VAL A 342 31.29 10.77 -22.55
N PRO A 343 32.53 10.28 -22.75
CA PRO A 343 33.67 10.73 -21.96
C PRO A 343 33.97 12.21 -22.21
N CYS A 344 34.36 12.92 -21.16
CA CYS A 344 34.69 14.34 -21.27
C CYS A 344 35.94 14.59 -22.11
N ALA A 345 35.87 15.56 -23.02
CA ALA A 345 37.03 16.00 -23.79
C ALA A 345 38.07 16.69 -22.90
N SER A 346 39.35 16.54 -23.24
CA SER A 346 40.46 17.17 -22.51
C SER A 346 40.29 18.69 -22.44
N GLY A 347 40.49 19.27 -21.25
CA GLY A 347 40.35 20.71 -21.02
C GLY A 347 38.93 21.18 -20.66
N THR A 348 37.94 20.28 -20.70
CA THR A 348 36.60 20.55 -20.15
C THR A 348 36.49 20.13 -18.69
N ILE A 349 35.54 20.70 -17.96
CA ILE A 349 35.28 20.35 -16.55
C ILE A 349 33.88 19.77 -16.39
N THR A 350 33.66 18.91 -15.40
CA THR A 350 32.33 18.33 -15.14
C THR A 350 31.41 19.32 -14.42
N LEU A 351 30.11 19.07 -14.49
CA LEU A 351 29.09 19.83 -13.74
C LEU A 351 29.39 19.87 -12.22
N GLN A 352 29.90 18.78 -11.64
CA GLN A 352 30.26 18.70 -10.23
C GLN A 352 31.49 19.54 -9.88
N GLN A 353 32.45 19.65 -10.80
CA GLN A 353 33.68 20.43 -10.60
C GLN A 353 33.47 21.93 -10.84
N ALA A 354 32.41 22.31 -11.55
CA ALA A 354 32.17 23.68 -11.97
C ALA A 354 32.10 24.69 -10.82
N PRO A 355 31.39 24.47 -9.70
CA PRO A 355 31.35 25.45 -8.61
C PRO A 355 32.73 25.79 -8.04
N GLY A 356 33.58 24.78 -7.83
CA GLY A 356 34.95 24.98 -7.36
C GLY A 356 35.83 25.65 -8.41
N ASN A 357 35.80 25.16 -9.65
CA ASN A 357 36.69 25.62 -10.71
C ASN A 357 36.32 26.99 -11.29
N TRP A 358 35.03 27.35 -11.30
CA TRP A 358 34.56 28.61 -11.86
C TRP A 358 34.63 29.77 -10.85
N SER A 359 34.60 29.50 -9.55
CA SER A 359 34.69 30.54 -8.50
C SER A 359 35.92 31.47 -8.64
N ARG A 360 37.05 30.95 -9.13
CA ARG A 360 38.29 31.71 -9.34
C ARG A 360 38.24 32.73 -10.48
N TYR A 361 37.20 32.70 -11.31
CA TYR A 361 37.01 33.64 -12.42
C TYR A 361 36.04 34.78 -12.08
N VAL A 362 35.55 34.82 -10.84
CA VAL A 362 34.67 35.89 -10.35
C VAL A 362 35.49 37.11 -9.98
N CYS A 363 35.17 38.26 -10.57
CA CYS A 363 35.79 39.54 -10.24
C CYS A 363 35.03 40.25 -9.11
N GLN A 364 35.70 41.20 -8.47
CA GLN A 364 35.03 42.20 -7.63
C GLN A 364 34.35 43.23 -8.53
N ALA A 365 33.04 43.45 -8.32
CA ALA A 365 32.24 44.39 -9.11
C ALA A 365 31.39 45.27 -8.17
N PRO A 366 31.90 46.42 -7.70
CA PRO A 366 31.22 47.27 -6.72
C PRO A 366 29.84 47.78 -7.19
N THR A 367 29.70 48.03 -8.50
CA THR A 367 28.46 48.46 -9.16
C THR A 367 27.67 47.31 -9.79
N GLY A 368 28.15 46.06 -9.66
CA GLY A 368 27.52 44.85 -10.19
C GLY A 368 27.70 44.59 -11.69
N THR A 369 27.98 45.62 -12.49
CA THR A 369 28.05 45.54 -13.97
C THR A 369 29.46 45.51 -14.54
N THR A 370 30.45 46.06 -13.82
CA THR A 370 31.83 46.20 -14.30
C THR A 370 32.81 45.57 -13.33
N CYS A 371 33.76 44.78 -13.85
CA CYS A 371 34.82 44.18 -13.04
C CYS A 371 35.90 45.20 -12.68
N ALA A 372 36.13 45.43 -11.38
CA ALA A 372 37.23 46.24 -10.87
C ALA A 372 38.56 45.48 -10.78
N THR A 373 38.50 44.15 -10.63
CA THR A 373 39.66 43.24 -10.59
C THR A 373 39.66 42.28 -11.80
N PRO A 374 40.80 41.66 -12.14
CA PRO A 374 40.85 40.64 -13.19
C PRO A 374 39.82 39.53 -12.94
N GLY A 375 39.03 39.21 -13.95
CA GLY A 375 37.99 38.18 -13.88
C GLY A 375 37.06 38.21 -15.08
N ARG A 376 36.35 37.10 -15.27
CA ARG A 376 35.52 36.83 -16.46
C ARG A 376 34.03 36.98 -16.21
N MET A 377 33.61 37.09 -14.94
CA MET A 377 32.21 37.26 -14.56
C MET A 377 32.06 38.06 -13.26
N THR A 378 30.95 38.80 -13.14
CA THR A 378 30.56 39.48 -11.89
C THR A 378 29.85 38.50 -10.95
N PRO A 379 29.71 38.82 -9.65
CA PRO A 379 29.00 37.94 -8.71
C PRO A 379 27.56 37.63 -9.13
N GLN A 380 26.85 38.59 -9.72
CA GLN A 380 25.48 38.38 -10.22
C GLN A 380 25.42 37.37 -11.38
N ILE A 381 26.36 37.45 -12.32
CA ILE A 381 26.48 36.48 -13.43
C ILE A 381 26.85 35.11 -12.87
N ASN A 382 27.79 35.06 -11.92
CA ASN A 382 28.17 33.81 -11.26
C ASN A 382 26.95 33.14 -10.61
N ASP A 383 26.10 33.87 -9.90
CA ASP A 383 24.88 33.30 -9.31
C ASP A 383 23.92 32.72 -10.36
N GLN A 384 23.73 33.39 -11.49
CA GLN A 384 22.90 32.88 -12.59
C GLN A 384 23.47 31.62 -13.24
N VAL A 385 24.79 31.62 -13.48
CA VAL A 385 25.53 30.51 -14.04
C VAL A 385 25.52 29.31 -13.07
N MET A 386 25.78 29.53 -11.79
CA MET A 386 25.75 28.49 -10.74
C MET A 386 24.36 27.89 -10.54
N LYS A 387 23.30 28.70 -10.59
CA LYS A 387 21.91 28.18 -10.59
C LYS A 387 21.68 27.22 -11.76
N SER A 388 22.17 27.58 -12.95
CA SER A 388 22.01 26.76 -14.15
C SER A 388 22.85 25.47 -14.09
N VAL A 389 24.07 25.53 -13.55
CA VAL A 389 24.88 24.35 -13.24
C VAL A 389 24.18 23.43 -12.24
N SER A 390 23.57 23.99 -11.19
CA SER A 390 22.81 23.22 -10.19
C SER A 390 21.61 22.51 -10.82
N VAL A 391 20.87 23.19 -11.71
CA VAL A 391 19.75 22.58 -12.47
C VAL A 391 20.24 21.42 -13.34
N ALA A 392 21.29 21.63 -14.14
CA ALA A 392 21.86 20.56 -14.97
C ALA A 392 22.35 19.38 -14.12
N THR A 393 22.99 19.65 -12.98
CA THR A 393 23.42 18.63 -12.02
C THR A 393 22.24 17.86 -11.46
N GLY A 394 21.16 18.55 -11.07
CA GLY A 394 19.93 17.93 -10.58
C GLY A 394 19.29 17.01 -11.61
N LEU A 395 19.26 17.40 -12.88
CA LEU A 395 18.73 16.54 -13.96
C LEU A 395 19.55 15.26 -14.12
N VAL A 396 20.89 15.36 -14.06
CA VAL A 396 21.79 14.21 -14.17
C VAL A 396 21.69 13.28 -12.95
N VAL A 397 21.66 13.84 -11.73
CA VAL A 397 21.59 13.05 -10.48
C VAL A 397 20.27 12.30 -10.35
N ASN A 398 19.17 12.82 -10.92
CA ASN A 398 17.88 12.14 -10.90
C ASN A 398 17.72 11.05 -11.98
N VAL A 399 18.66 10.90 -12.93
CA VAL A 399 18.58 9.89 -14.00
C VAL A 399 18.46 8.45 -13.47
N PRO A 400 19.26 7.99 -12.49
CA PRO A 400 19.12 6.64 -11.95
C PRO A 400 17.71 6.37 -11.36
N PHE A 401 17.11 7.37 -10.73
CA PHE A 401 15.73 7.27 -10.24
C PHE A 401 14.74 7.11 -11.40
N LEU A 402 14.87 7.89 -12.47
CA LEU A 402 14.01 7.79 -13.65
C LEU A 402 14.16 6.43 -14.36
N VAL A 403 15.37 5.88 -14.43
CA VAL A 403 15.64 4.52 -14.93
C VAL A 403 14.97 3.46 -14.02
N ASN A 404 14.96 3.67 -12.71
CA ASN A 404 14.26 2.76 -11.78
C ASN A 404 12.74 2.85 -11.92
N VAL A 405 12.20 4.04 -12.25
CA VAL A 405 10.79 4.23 -12.57
C VAL A 405 10.42 3.52 -13.88
N GLU A 406 11.26 3.66 -14.92
CA GLU A 406 11.12 2.94 -16.19
C GLU A 406 11.10 1.42 -15.99
N ASN A 407 12.00 0.90 -15.17
CA ASN A 407 12.14 -0.54 -14.92
C ASN A 407 11.22 -1.09 -13.82
N CYS A 408 10.30 -0.27 -13.30
CA CYS A 408 9.40 -0.61 -12.18
C CYS A 408 10.11 -1.15 -10.92
N VAL A 409 11.38 -0.79 -10.71
CA VAL A 409 12.21 -1.36 -9.64
C VAL A 409 11.60 -1.06 -8.27
N PHE A 410 11.08 0.15 -8.09
CA PHE A 410 10.40 0.60 -6.87
C PHE A 410 9.22 -0.32 -6.47
N VAL A 411 8.34 -0.64 -7.42
CA VAL A 411 7.19 -1.52 -7.17
C VAL A 411 7.67 -2.94 -6.85
N ARG A 412 8.70 -3.40 -7.58
CA ARG A 412 9.30 -4.72 -7.38
C ARG A 412 9.90 -4.87 -5.98
N GLU A 413 10.70 -3.92 -5.52
CA GLU A 413 11.31 -3.93 -4.19
C GLU A 413 10.25 -3.84 -3.09
N THR A 414 9.22 -3.02 -3.30
CA THR A 414 8.08 -2.89 -2.40
C THR A 414 7.36 -4.24 -2.24
N PHE A 415 6.99 -4.89 -3.35
CA PHE A 415 6.33 -6.19 -3.30
C PHE A 415 7.23 -7.29 -2.75
N GLN A 416 8.52 -7.32 -3.10
CA GLN A 416 9.47 -8.28 -2.51
C GLN A 416 9.52 -8.16 -0.99
N THR A 417 9.53 -6.94 -0.46
CA THR A 417 9.52 -6.68 0.98
C THR A 417 8.20 -7.16 1.60
N ILE A 418 7.05 -6.83 1.01
CA ILE A 418 5.73 -7.28 1.49
C ILE A 418 5.64 -8.82 1.48
N ILE A 419 6.08 -9.47 0.40
CA ILE A 419 6.05 -10.92 0.25
C ILE A 419 6.91 -11.61 1.31
N ARG A 420 8.11 -11.09 1.59
CA ARG A 420 9.05 -11.69 2.54
C ARG A 420 8.67 -11.42 3.98
N GLU A 421 8.32 -10.19 4.31
CA GLU A 421 8.17 -9.75 5.70
C GLU A 421 6.73 -9.76 6.20
N ARG A 422 5.74 -9.50 5.33
CA ARG A 422 4.34 -9.28 5.76
C ARG A 422 3.41 -10.44 5.43
N CYS A 423 3.51 -10.99 4.23
CA CYS A 423 2.65 -12.08 3.76
C CYS A 423 2.61 -13.32 4.69
N PRO A 424 3.72 -13.81 5.27
CA PRO A 424 3.68 -14.93 6.21
C PRO A 424 2.87 -14.60 7.46
N GLY A 425 3.07 -13.41 8.03
CA GLY A 425 2.34 -12.93 9.21
C GLY A 425 0.85 -12.77 8.93
N LEU A 426 0.49 -12.07 7.84
CA LEU A 426 -0.90 -11.87 7.44
C LEU A 426 -1.65 -13.20 7.32
N ARG A 427 -1.12 -14.16 6.54
CA ARG A 427 -1.75 -15.48 6.37
C ARG A 427 -1.83 -16.27 7.67
N LYS A 428 -0.77 -16.25 8.49
CA LYS A 428 -0.74 -16.96 9.77
C LYS A 428 -1.82 -16.43 10.71
N TYR A 429 -1.89 -15.12 10.91
CA TYR A 429 -2.82 -14.54 11.88
C TYR A 429 -4.27 -14.57 11.38
N THR A 430 -4.53 -14.36 10.08
CA THR A 430 -5.88 -14.58 9.53
C THR A 430 -6.34 -16.03 9.73
N ARG A 431 -5.43 -17.00 9.56
CA ARG A 431 -5.72 -18.41 9.85
C ARG A 431 -6.05 -18.67 11.31
N TRP A 432 -5.26 -18.12 12.21
CA TRP A 432 -5.49 -18.28 13.65
C TRP A 432 -6.79 -17.64 14.10
N ILE A 433 -7.22 -16.53 13.48
CA ILE A 433 -8.51 -15.89 13.76
C ILE A 433 -9.68 -16.84 13.44
N TYR A 434 -9.76 -17.41 12.23
CA TYR A 434 -10.90 -18.27 11.93
C TYR A 434 -10.88 -19.59 12.72
N ILE A 435 -9.69 -20.11 13.05
CA ILE A 435 -9.56 -21.27 13.97
C ILE A 435 -10.09 -20.91 15.35
N GLY A 436 -9.72 -19.75 15.89
CA GLY A 436 -10.19 -19.27 17.19
C GLY A 436 -11.70 -19.01 17.21
N LEU A 437 -12.24 -18.44 16.13
CA LEU A 437 -13.68 -18.24 15.98
C LEU A 437 -14.44 -19.57 15.95
N ALA A 438 -13.95 -20.56 15.18
CA ALA A 438 -14.55 -21.88 15.12
C ALA A 438 -14.47 -22.64 16.47
N LEU A 439 -13.36 -22.49 17.19
CA LEU A 439 -13.18 -23.09 18.51
C LEU A 439 -14.11 -22.45 19.55
N ALA A 440 -14.18 -21.11 19.56
CA ALA A 440 -15.06 -20.36 20.44
C ALA A 440 -16.53 -20.70 20.19
N SER A 441 -16.95 -20.69 18.91
CA SER A 441 -18.33 -21.00 18.53
C SER A 441 -18.72 -22.43 18.87
N ALA A 442 -17.89 -23.43 18.55
CA ALA A 442 -18.16 -24.83 18.86
C ALA A 442 -18.24 -25.08 20.38
N GLY A 443 -17.30 -24.51 21.16
CA GLY A 443 -17.32 -24.61 22.62
C GLY A 443 -18.60 -24.01 23.22
N THR A 444 -19.01 -22.84 22.76
CA THR A 444 -20.24 -22.18 23.24
C THR A 444 -21.50 -22.90 22.78
N MET A 445 -21.58 -23.39 21.54
CA MET A 445 -22.73 -24.17 21.03
C MET A 445 -23.01 -25.37 21.93
N LEU A 446 -21.97 -26.15 22.23
CA LEU A 446 -22.09 -27.33 23.08
C LEU A 446 -22.40 -26.93 24.53
N SER A 447 -21.78 -25.86 25.04
CA SER A 447 -22.05 -25.35 26.39
C SER A 447 -23.52 -24.96 26.58
N ILE A 448 -24.14 -24.30 25.59
CA ILE A 448 -25.56 -23.90 25.61
C ILE A 448 -26.47 -25.12 25.79
N VAL A 449 -26.21 -26.21 25.06
CA VAL A 449 -26.99 -27.46 25.18
C VAL A 449 -26.86 -28.05 26.58
N PHE A 450 -25.64 -28.09 27.13
CA PHE A 450 -25.40 -28.63 28.47
C PHE A 450 -25.95 -27.74 29.59
N TRP A 451 -25.99 -26.42 29.43
CA TRP A 451 -26.62 -25.52 30.41
C TRP A 451 -28.11 -25.82 30.59
N ILE A 452 -28.83 -26.04 29.49
CA ILE A 452 -30.27 -26.38 29.53
C ILE A 452 -30.47 -27.70 30.29
N ILE A 453 -29.64 -28.71 30.00
CA ILE A 453 -29.71 -30.03 30.66
C ILE A 453 -29.41 -29.90 32.16
N ALA A 454 -28.33 -29.19 32.53
CA ALA A 454 -27.92 -29.01 33.91
C ALA A 454 -28.94 -28.22 34.74
N ALA A 455 -29.45 -27.10 34.20
CA ALA A 455 -30.44 -26.26 34.89
C ALA A 455 -31.80 -26.97 35.09
N ARG A 456 -32.20 -27.83 34.14
CA ARG A 456 -33.41 -28.67 34.30
C ARG A 456 -33.23 -29.75 35.36
N ARG A 457 -32.06 -30.36 35.47
CA ARG A 457 -31.77 -31.36 36.50
C ARG A 457 -31.72 -30.75 37.90
N LYS A 458 -31.03 -29.62 38.07
CA LYS A 458 -30.86 -28.99 39.39
C LYS A 458 -32.15 -28.42 39.97
N HIS A 459 -33.09 -27.96 39.15
CA HIS A 459 -34.42 -27.55 39.62
C HIS A 459 -35.31 -28.74 40.04
N ARG A 460 -35.03 -29.95 39.53
CA ARG A 460 -35.78 -31.16 39.87
C ARG A 460 -35.26 -31.85 41.14
N GLN A 461 -34.06 -31.49 41.59
CA GLN A 461 -33.49 -31.83 42.90
C GLN A 461 -33.94 -30.78 43.92
#